data_AF-A0A1X7RE32-F1
#
_entry.id   AF-A0A1X7RE32-F1
#
_cell.length_a   1.000
_cell.length_b   1.000
_cell.length_c   1.000
_cell.angle_alpha   90.00
_cell.angle_beta   90.00
_cell.angle_gamma   90.00
#
_symmetry.space_group_name_H-M   'P 1'
#
loop_
_entity.id
_entity.type
_entity.pdbx_description
1 polymer ?
#
loop_
_entity_poly.entity_id
_entity_poly.type
_entity_poly.pdbx_seq_one_letter_code
_entity_poly.pdbx_strand_id
1 'polypeptide(L)'
;MKASLILASALGVAAFPGLRSGGVPLEIRALLDNPKNHALEKRQQDALRTSKAESNCGTRLCPTFDEEDQAVSVSGEYQYIAPGLKDIRGPCPGLNAAANHGYLPRNGIQNIEQTVSGLGALYNLGPRITAVLAAYAVITEGNPVEGVWSIGGPLPQDLLTNPLLGTGQGLSFSHNSRGDAYLNNGDAHSLNITRFKQVYDIAVADGSDRYTLDKFRAKFEEAQDESIANNPYYFTGLFSTVVVVPAAYNFVINLMSNHSAAEPAGYLDKKNIKSFFGVKGESGNLVWKRGQEQVLENWVNMTKIRNFSTDLIFPQYRRPSYAPYEAEDVVGDVALGYLAYPRTLKFGGNTGTPNSFTGVNVANLTGGVYDATTLFQGNNFACFAFQLLEQGIPDFASKALNALDPVTSLVNKYIGPVIGGLSCPQLGQFDNGVFDKYPGRNYNPTGPATNYKMA
;
A
#
# COMPACT_ATOMS: atom_id res chain seq x y z
N MET A 1 -23.91 10.08 -2.70
CA MET A 1 -23.32 9.51 -3.93
C MET A 1 -23.15 10.54 -5.04
N LYS A 2 -24.18 11.29 -5.50
CA LYS A 2 -23.99 12.28 -6.59
C LYS A 2 -23.22 13.57 -6.21
N ALA A 3 -23.35 14.07 -4.98
CA ALA A 3 -22.70 15.34 -4.58
C ALA A 3 -21.19 15.21 -4.27
N SER A 4 -20.74 14.06 -3.76
CA SER A 4 -19.32 13.81 -3.46
C SER A 4 -18.50 13.43 -4.71
N LEU A 5 -19.13 12.83 -5.73
CA LEU A 5 -18.50 12.63 -7.04
C LEU A 5 -18.23 13.96 -7.77
N ILE A 6 -19.05 15.00 -7.51
CA ILE A 6 -18.86 16.31 -8.14
C ILE A 6 -17.58 16.98 -7.61
N LEU A 7 -17.22 16.83 -6.33
CA LEU A 7 -15.97 17.39 -5.80
C LEU A 7 -14.72 16.66 -6.31
N ALA A 8 -14.76 15.33 -6.44
CA ALA A 8 -13.67 14.56 -7.05
C ALA A 8 -13.50 14.87 -8.55
N SER A 9 -14.62 15.08 -9.27
CA SER A 9 -14.58 15.54 -10.67
C SER A 9 -14.17 17.01 -10.84
N ALA A 10 -14.42 17.86 -9.83
CA ALA A 10 -14.02 19.25 -9.83
C ALA A 10 -12.50 19.41 -9.57
N LEU A 11 -11.91 18.52 -8.77
CA LEU A 11 -10.45 18.44 -8.61
C LEU A 11 -9.75 18.00 -9.91
N GLY A 12 -10.40 17.20 -10.75
CA GLY A 12 -9.85 16.79 -12.05
C GLY A 12 -9.70 17.92 -13.08
N VAL A 13 -10.47 19.01 -12.96
CA VAL A 13 -10.49 20.09 -13.99
C VAL A 13 -10.09 21.46 -13.45
N ALA A 14 -10.34 21.77 -12.17
CA ALA A 14 -9.96 23.05 -11.57
C ALA A 14 -8.56 23.04 -10.96
N ALA A 15 -8.04 21.90 -10.50
CA ALA A 15 -6.68 21.78 -9.96
C ALA A 15 -5.60 21.64 -11.05
N PHE A 16 -5.99 21.51 -12.31
CA PHE A 16 -5.09 21.25 -13.44
C PHE A 16 -5.47 22.10 -14.67
N PRO A 17 -5.18 23.41 -14.67
CA PRO A 17 -5.44 24.29 -15.82
C PRO A 17 -4.77 23.84 -17.13
N GLY A 18 -3.69 23.03 -17.03
CA GLY A 18 -2.98 22.44 -18.15
C GLY A 18 -3.69 21.26 -18.84
N LEU A 19 -4.77 20.71 -18.26
CA LEU A 19 -5.60 19.68 -18.90
C LEU A 19 -6.63 20.26 -19.88
N ARG A 20 -6.76 21.60 -20.00
CA ARG A 20 -7.67 22.26 -20.97
C ARG A 20 -7.12 22.32 -22.39
N SER A 21 -5.82 22.13 -22.59
CA SER A 21 -5.20 22.06 -23.91
C SER A 21 -4.75 20.62 -24.16
N GLY A 22 -5.40 19.96 -25.11
CA GLY A 22 -5.31 18.53 -25.38
C GLY A 22 -3.93 17.88 -25.21
N GLY A 23 -3.97 16.72 -24.54
CA GLY A 23 -2.92 15.69 -24.54
C GLY A 23 -1.62 16.12 -23.90
N VAL A 24 -1.29 15.58 -22.73
CA VAL A 24 0.13 15.52 -22.34
C VAL A 24 0.78 14.55 -23.33
N PRO A 25 1.74 15.01 -24.16
CA PRO A 25 2.60 14.07 -24.86
C PRO A 25 3.40 13.40 -23.74
N LEU A 26 3.08 12.16 -23.42
CA LEU A 26 4.02 11.25 -22.77
C LEU A 26 5.20 11.14 -23.74
N GLU A 27 6.12 12.09 -23.70
CA GLU A 27 7.36 11.99 -24.45
C GLU A 27 8.08 10.76 -23.87
N ILE A 28 7.96 9.67 -24.61
CA ILE A 28 8.69 8.41 -24.51
C ILE A 28 10.19 8.65 -24.27
N ARG A 29 10.71 9.84 -24.57
CA ARG A 29 12.06 10.31 -24.28
C ARG A 29 12.42 10.29 -22.79
N ALA A 30 11.51 10.65 -21.88
CA ALA A 30 11.76 10.58 -20.43
C ALA A 30 11.82 9.12 -19.91
N LEU A 31 11.17 8.17 -20.60
CA LEU A 31 11.30 6.74 -20.32
C LEU A 31 12.65 6.15 -20.76
N LEU A 32 13.42 6.91 -21.56
CA LEU A 32 14.68 6.48 -22.17
C LEU A 32 15.93 7.19 -21.62
N ASP A 33 15.77 8.14 -20.70
CA ASP A 33 16.92 8.76 -20.03
C ASP A 33 17.61 7.73 -19.11
N ASN A 34 18.95 7.68 -19.20
CA ASN A 34 19.77 6.73 -18.45
C ASN A 34 19.48 6.83 -16.93
N PRO A 35 19.06 5.75 -16.25
CA PRO A 35 18.79 5.75 -14.81
C PRO A 35 19.94 6.29 -13.96
N LYS A 36 21.20 6.16 -14.44
CA LYS A 36 22.40 6.70 -13.78
C LYS A 36 22.43 8.23 -13.71
N ASN A 37 21.64 8.95 -14.51
CA ASN A 37 21.59 10.41 -14.58
C ASN A 37 20.39 11.03 -13.82
N HIS A 38 19.65 10.22 -13.04
CA HIS A 38 18.46 10.65 -12.29
C HIS A 38 18.57 10.24 -10.82
N ALA A 39 19.46 10.91 -10.08
CA ALA A 39 19.62 10.72 -8.65
C ALA A 39 18.34 11.12 -7.88
N LEU A 40 18.16 10.59 -6.66
CA LEU A 40 16.97 10.81 -5.83
C LEU A 40 16.63 12.31 -5.63
N GLU A 41 17.64 13.14 -5.39
CA GLU A 41 17.45 14.60 -5.23
C GLU A 41 16.83 15.23 -6.48
N LYS A 42 17.24 14.79 -7.68
CA LYS A 42 16.68 15.28 -8.96
C LYS A 42 15.23 14.81 -9.15
N ARG A 43 14.92 13.56 -8.78
CA ARG A 43 13.53 13.04 -8.78
C ARG A 43 12.60 13.88 -7.92
N GLN A 44 13.05 14.25 -6.73
CA GLN A 44 12.30 15.11 -5.81
C GLN A 44 12.12 16.54 -6.37
N GLN A 45 13.07 17.02 -7.18
CA GLN A 45 12.96 18.32 -7.84
C GLN A 45 12.00 18.31 -9.04
N ASP A 46 11.91 17.19 -9.77
CA ASP A 46 11.11 17.07 -10.99
C ASP A 46 9.59 16.92 -10.75
N ALA A 47 9.16 16.71 -9.50
CA ALA A 47 7.75 16.47 -9.21
C ALA A 47 6.85 17.66 -9.59
N LEU A 48 5.67 17.34 -10.14
CA LEU A 48 4.65 18.33 -10.47
C LEU A 48 4.26 19.14 -9.23
N ARG A 49 4.05 20.45 -9.41
CA ARG A 49 3.71 21.40 -8.32
C ARG A 49 2.54 20.90 -7.46
N THR A 50 1.56 20.23 -8.05
CA THR A 50 0.40 19.68 -7.35
C THR A 50 0.78 18.53 -6.39
N SER A 51 1.68 17.62 -6.80
CA SER A 51 2.18 16.54 -5.94
C SER A 51 2.95 17.09 -4.74
N LYS A 52 3.79 18.11 -4.97
CA LYS A 52 4.55 18.77 -3.90
C LYS A 52 3.68 19.51 -2.89
N ALA A 53 2.47 19.90 -3.28
CA ALA A 53 1.54 20.62 -2.41
C ALA A 53 0.64 19.67 -1.59
N GLU A 54 0.67 18.36 -1.85
CA GLU A 54 -0.09 17.41 -1.05
C GLU A 54 0.43 17.33 0.38
N SER A 55 -0.51 17.43 1.32
CA SER A 55 -0.26 17.16 2.71
C SER A 55 -0.20 15.64 2.99
N ASN A 56 0.11 15.25 4.22
CA ASN A 56 0.04 13.84 4.62
C ASN A 56 -1.40 13.32 4.74
N CYS A 57 -2.42 14.14 4.45
CA CYS A 57 -3.79 13.68 4.20
C CYS A 57 -4.06 13.34 2.71
N GLY A 58 -3.05 13.39 1.84
CA GLY A 58 -3.16 13.02 0.43
C GLY A 58 -4.15 13.89 -0.33
N THR A 59 -4.94 13.25 -1.19
CA THR A 59 -5.97 13.90 -2.00
C THR A 59 -7.14 14.50 -1.21
N ARG A 60 -7.28 14.19 0.09
CA ARG A 60 -8.24 14.90 0.98
C ARG A 60 -7.59 16.07 1.69
N LEU A 61 -8.40 17.08 1.97
CA LEU A 61 -8.04 18.14 2.90
C LEU A 61 -8.42 17.74 4.33
N CYS A 62 -7.49 17.96 5.25
CA CYS A 62 -7.69 17.79 6.69
C CYS A 62 -7.32 19.10 7.40
N PRO A 63 -8.17 20.14 7.28
CA PRO A 63 -7.84 21.50 7.73
C PRO A 63 -8.00 21.69 9.25
N THR A 64 -8.73 20.80 9.92
CA THR A 64 -9.06 20.90 11.34
C THR A 64 -8.55 19.69 12.10
N PHE A 65 -8.20 19.93 13.37
CA PHE A 65 -7.80 18.92 14.33
C PHE A 65 -8.79 18.90 15.49
N ASP A 66 -9.18 17.69 15.91
CA ASP A 66 -9.99 17.43 17.10
C ASP A 66 -9.29 16.35 17.92
N GLU A 67 -8.92 16.69 19.15
CA GLU A 67 -8.12 15.81 20.01
C GLU A 67 -8.88 14.55 20.43
N GLU A 68 -10.17 14.68 20.74
CA GLU A 68 -11.00 13.57 21.22
C GLU A 68 -11.34 12.62 20.08
N ASP A 69 -11.68 13.16 18.91
CA ASP A 69 -11.96 12.37 17.71
C ASP A 69 -10.75 11.56 17.24
N GLN A 70 -9.58 12.16 17.29
CA GLN A 70 -8.38 11.62 16.66
C GLN A 70 -7.50 10.81 17.61
N ALA A 71 -7.72 10.87 18.92
CA ALA A 71 -6.91 10.14 19.89
C ALA A 71 -6.96 8.62 19.64
N VAL A 72 -5.79 7.99 19.52
CA VAL A 72 -5.64 6.54 19.47
C VAL A 72 -5.30 6.03 20.86
N SER A 73 -6.10 5.10 21.38
CA SER A 73 -5.77 4.42 22.63
C SER A 73 -4.66 3.39 22.40
N VAL A 74 -3.64 3.43 23.26
CA VAL A 74 -2.53 2.46 23.30
C VAL A 74 -2.34 1.91 24.72
N SER A 75 -3.42 1.92 25.50
CA SER A 75 -3.47 1.47 26.90
C SER A 75 -4.65 0.50 27.12
N GLY A 76 -4.72 -0.12 28.30
CA GLY A 76 -5.81 -1.05 28.62
C GLY A 76 -5.85 -2.26 27.68
N GLU A 77 -6.99 -2.48 27.01
CA GLU A 77 -7.12 -3.53 26.00
C GLU A 77 -6.22 -3.29 24.77
N TYR A 78 -5.89 -2.02 24.49
CA TYR A 78 -5.06 -1.59 23.38
C TYR A 78 -3.57 -1.42 23.73
N GLN A 79 -3.17 -1.85 24.93
CA GLN A 79 -1.77 -1.80 25.32
C GLN A 79 -0.90 -2.60 24.35
N TYR A 80 0.32 -2.11 24.12
CA TYR A 80 1.30 -2.86 23.35
C TYR A 80 1.61 -4.18 24.06
N ILE A 81 1.50 -5.29 23.34
CA ILE A 81 1.99 -6.60 23.77
C ILE A 81 2.84 -7.14 22.64
N ALA A 82 4.11 -7.44 22.95
CA ALA A 82 5.00 -8.07 22.01
C ALA A 82 4.42 -9.43 21.56
N PRO A 83 4.47 -9.77 20.26
CA PRO A 83 3.91 -11.01 19.76
C PRO A 83 4.63 -12.22 20.37
N GLY A 84 3.86 -13.19 20.85
CA GLY A 84 4.37 -14.46 21.35
C GLY A 84 4.77 -15.42 20.22
N LEU A 85 5.33 -16.57 20.59
CA LEU A 85 5.83 -17.59 19.64
C LEU A 85 4.77 -18.14 18.66
N LYS A 86 3.49 -18.03 19.03
CA LYS A 86 2.35 -18.50 18.20
C LYS A 86 1.69 -17.39 17.40
N ASP A 87 2.06 -16.14 17.64
CA ASP A 87 1.46 -15.00 16.96
C ASP A 87 2.13 -14.78 15.60
N ILE A 88 1.33 -14.42 14.61
CA ILE A 88 1.76 -14.24 13.22
C ILE A 88 1.95 -12.76 12.91
N ARG A 89 3.10 -12.41 12.34
CA ARG A 89 3.38 -11.09 11.78
C ARG A 89 3.92 -11.24 10.36
N GLY A 90 3.74 -10.21 9.52
CA GLY A 90 4.05 -10.30 8.10
C GLY A 90 4.58 -9.01 7.49
N PRO A 91 4.39 -8.83 6.16
CA PRO A 91 5.03 -7.75 5.40
C PRO A 91 4.37 -6.38 5.61
N CYS A 92 3.20 -6.29 6.23
CA CYS A 92 2.52 -5.02 6.44
C CYS A 92 2.80 -4.46 7.85
N PRO A 93 3.56 -3.36 7.99
CA PRO A 93 3.85 -2.77 9.30
C PRO A 93 2.60 -2.28 10.04
N GLY A 94 1.61 -1.73 9.31
CA GLY A 94 0.36 -1.27 9.90
C GLY A 94 -0.47 -2.40 10.50
N LEU A 95 -0.60 -3.53 9.80
CA LEU A 95 -1.30 -4.71 10.33
C LEU A 95 -0.57 -5.30 11.55
N ASN A 96 0.76 -5.35 11.51
CA ASN A 96 1.58 -5.84 12.62
C ASN A 96 1.38 -4.98 13.87
N ALA A 97 1.42 -3.65 13.74
CA ALA A 97 1.14 -2.72 14.82
C ALA A 97 -0.31 -2.87 15.34
N ALA A 98 -1.31 -2.97 14.47
CA ALA A 98 -2.70 -3.16 14.86
C ALA A 98 -2.91 -4.45 15.69
N ALA A 99 -2.26 -5.56 15.31
CA ALA A 99 -2.30 -6.80 16.08
C ALA A 99 -1.51 -6.70 17.40
N ASN A 100 -0.35 -6.02 17.42
CA ASN A 100 0.43 -5.80 18.65
C ASN A 100 -0.30 -4.92 19.67
N HIS A 101 -1.24 -4.10 19.22
CA HIS A 101 -2.09 -3.27 20.06
C HIS A 101 -3.51 -3.82 20.21
N GLY A 102 -3.83 -5.03 19.74
CA GLY A 102 -5.16 -5.62 19.95
C GLY A 102 -6.32 -4.97 19.18
N TYR A 103 -6.06 -4.01 18.28
CA TYR A 103 -7.05 -3.51 17.31
C TYR A 103 -7.42 -4.60 16.29
N LEU A 104 -6.46 -5.47 15.98
CA LEU A 104 -6.71 -6.77 15.36
C LEU A 104 -6.44 -7.88 16.37
N PRO A 105 -7.03 -9.07 16.19
CA PRO A 105 -6.65 -10.26 16.95
C PRO A 105 -5.13 -10.41 17.05
N ARG A 106 -4.63 -10.53 18.30
CA ARG A 106 -3.19 -10.50 18.58
C ARG A 106 -2.41 -11.65 17.91
N ASN A 107 -3.10 -12.74 17.63
CA ASN A 107 -2.57 -13.89 16.88
C ASN A 107 -2.30 -13.59 15.39
N GLY A 108 -2.80 -12.49 14.83
CA GLY A 108 -2.61 -12.09 13.44
C GLY A 108 -3.56 -12.78 12.45
N ILE A 109 -4.68 -13.34 12.92
CA ILE A 109 -5.71 -13.97 12.09
C ILE A 109 -7.07 -13.33 12.39
N GLN A 110 -7.74 -12.83 11.36
CA GLN A 110 -8.93 -12.00 11.51
C GLN A 110 -9.93 -12.22 10.38
N ASN A 111 -11.19 -11.89 10.66
CA ASN A 111 -12.23 -11.78 9.63
C ASN A 111 -12.36 -10.34 9.09
N ILE A 112 -13.25 -10.14 8.12
CA ILE A 112 -13.48 -8.85 7.47
C ILE A 112 -14.00 -7.79 8.46
N GLU A 113 -14.93 -8.14 9.35
CA GLU A 113 -15.54 -7.20 10.30
C GLU A 113 -14.52 -6.69 11.33
N GLN A 114 -13.71 -7.60 11.88
CA GLN A 114 -12.58 -7.27 12.75
C GLN A 114 -11.57 -6.38 12.02
N THR A 115 -11.30 -6.65 10.74
CA THR A 115 -10.40 -5.81 9.94
C THR A 115 -10.96 -4.40 9.79
N VAL A 116 -12.23 -4.25 9.41
CA VAL A 116 -12.92 -2.96 9.23
C VAL A 116 -12.95 -2.16 10.53
N SER A 117 -13.40 -2.79 11.62
CA SER A 117 -13.49 -2.12 12.92
C SER A 117 -12.11 -1.73 13.46
N GLY A 118 -11.14 -2.64 13.40
CA GLY A 118 -9.81 -2.44 13.95
C GLY A 118 -9.03 -1.35 13.23
N LEU A 119 -8.97 -1.41 11.89
CA LEU A 119 -8.24 -0.43 11.09
C LEU A 119 -8.96 0.92 10.99
N GLY A 120 -10.29 0.92 11.07
CA GLY A 120 -11.08 2.15 11.24
C GLY A 120 -10.76 2.84 12.56
N ALA A 121 -10.75 2.10 13.68
CA ALA A 121 -10.44 2.67 14.99
C ALA A 121 -8.99 3.16 15.11
N LEU A 122 -8.02 2.42 14.55
CA LEU A 122 -6.60 2.74 14.68
C LEU A 122 -6.13 3.83 13.71
N TYR A 123 -6.60 3.79 12.45
CA TYR A 123 -6.05 4.62 11.37
C TYR A 123 -7.07 5.51 10.68
N ASN A 124 -8.37 5.32 10.97
CA ASN A 124 -9.46 5.84 10.16
C ASN A 124 -9.35 5.43 8.68
N LEU A 125 -8.92 4.18 8.45
CA LEU A 125 -9.03 3.57 7.13
C LEU A 125 -10.51 3.32 6.85
N GLY A 126 -10.98 3.81 5.72
CA GLY A 126 -12.40 3.82 5.39
C GLY A 126 -13.02 2.42 5.38
N PRO A 127 -14.26 2.25 5.87
CA PRO A 127 -14.87 0.93 5.97
C PRO A 127 -15.05 0.25 4.62
N ARG A 128 -15.30 1.00 3.53
CA ARG A 128 -15.51 0.38 2.21
C ARG A 128 -14.21 -0.18 1.65
N ILE A 129 -13.15 0.64 1.61
CA ILE A 129 -11.86 0.15 1.11
C ILE A 129 -11.29 -0.95 2.01
N THR A 130 -11.46 -0.86 3.33
CA THR A 130 -11.01 -1.90 4.24
C THR A 130 -11.73 -3.22 3.98
N ALA A 131 -13.05 -3.19 3.77
CA ALA A 131 -13.82 -4.38 3.44
C ALA A 131 -13.42 -4.99 2.10
N VAL A 132 -13.16 -4.18 1.08
CA VAL A 132 -12.66 -4.64 -0.23
C VAL A 132 -11.30 -5.34 -0.09
N LEU A 133 -10.34 -4.71 0.58
CA LEU A 133 -9.00 -5.27 0.76
C LEU A 133 -9.02 -6.53 1.63
N ALA A 134 -9.84 -6.55 2.68
CA ALA A 134 -10.00 -7.73 3.52
C ALA A 134 -10.68 -8.88 2.77
N ALA A 135 -11.72 -8.61 1.98
CA ALA A 135 -12.37 -9.60 1.14
C ALA A 135 -11.39 -10.17 0.09
N TYR A 136 -10.62 -9.31 -0.56
CA TYR A 136 -9.58 -9.73 -1.49
C TYR A 136 -8.54 -10.63 -0.81
N ALA A 137 -8.04 -10.24 0.38
CA ALA A 137 -7.10 -11.05 1.15
C ALA A 137 -7.68 -12.41 1.59
N VAL A 138 -8.96 -12.46 1.97
CA VAL A 138 -9.67 -13.71 2.29
C VAL A 138 -9.75 -14.62 1.06
N ILE A 139 -10.06 -14.06 -0.11
CA ILE A 139 -10.22 -14.81 -1.36
C ILE A 139 -8.87 -15.35 -1.86
N THR A 140 -7.82 -14.54 -1.85
CA THR A 140 -6.55 -14.91 -2.48
C THR A 140 -5.56 -15.57 -1.54
N GLU A 141 -5.58 -15.22 -0.25
CA GLU A 141 -4.58 -15.67 0.74
C GLU A 141 -5.18 -16.36 1.97
N GLY A 142 -6.51 -16.35 2.11
CA GLY A 142 -7.22 -16.77 3.32
C GLY A 142 -8.05 -18.03 3.15
N ASN A 143 -9.05 -18.16 4.01
CA ASN A 143 -10.08 -19.19 3.94
C ASN A 143 -11.42 -18.52 3.61
N PRO A 144 -11.92 -18.62 2.37
CA PRO A 144 -13.18 -17.98 1.97
C PRO A 144 -14.42 -18.61 2.61
N VAL A 145 -14.35 -19.86 3.09
CA VAL A 145 -15.45 -20.53 3.80
C VAL A 145 -15.62 -19.95 5.20
N GLU A 146 -14.51 -19.81 5.92
CA GLU A 146 -14.51 -19.24 7.27
C GLU A 146 -14.53 -17.70 7.27
N GLY A 147 -14.18 -17.08 6.14
CA GLY A 147 -14.09 -15.63 6.02
C GLY A 147 -12.90 -15.03 6.77
N VAL A 148 -11.82 -15.78 6.96
CA VAL A 148 -10.62 -15.37 7.73
C VAL A 148 -9.37 -15.32 6.87
N TRP A 149 -8.42 -14.49 7.26
CA TRP A 149 -7.11 -14.37 6.60
C TRP A 149 -6.01 -14.07 7.61
N SER A 150 -4.76 -14.33 7.23
CA SER A 150 -3.57 -14.11 8.05
C SER A 150 -2.76 -12.90 7.58
N ILE A 151 -2.33 -12.05 8.51
CA ILE A 151 -1.47 -10.88 8.20
C ILE A 151 -0.02 -11.26 7.88
N GLY A 152 0.35 -12.54 8.03
CA GLY A 152 1.68 -13.07 7.77
C GLY A 152 1.62 -14.41 7.05
N GLY A 153 2.13 -15.49 7.64
CA GLY A 153 2.20 -16.80 6.99
C GLY A 153 0.90 -17.61 7.05
N PRO A 154 0.97 -18.91 6.71
CA PRO A 154 -0.23 -19.72 6.47
C PRO A 154 -1.13 -19.84 7.69
N LEU A 155 -2.43 -19.96 7.43
CA LEU A 155 -3.43 -20.30 8.42
C LEU A 155 -3.12 -21.69 9.05
N PRO A 156 -3.55 -21.92 10.30
CA PRO A 156 -3.55 -23.27 10.87
C PRO A 156 -4.26 -24.26 9.94
N GLN A 157 -3.78 -25.49 9.86
CA GLN A 157 -4.39 -26.51 9.01
C GLN A 157 -5.82 -26.82 9.48
N ASP A 158 -6.80 -26.64 8.58
CA ASP A 158 -8.15 -27.15 8.74
C ASP A 158 -8.31 -28.47 7.98
N LEU A 159 -8.49 -29.57 8.69
CA LEU A 159 -8.63 -30.91 8.12
C LEU A 159 -9.90 -31.08 7.25
N LEU A 160 -10.92 -30.24 7.42
CA LEU A 160 -12.18 -30.32 6.69
C LEU A 160 -12.14 -29.56 5.35
N THR A 161 -11.60 -28.33 5.33
CA THR A 161 -11.62 -27.49 4.12
C THR A 161 -10.32 -27.55 3.29
N ASN A 162 -9.18 -27.92 3.90
CA ASN A 162 -7.89 -28.01 3.22
C ASN A 162 -7.89 -28.88 1.94
N PRO A 163 -8.56 -30.06 1.88
CA PRO A 163 -8.54 -30.90 0.68
C PRO A 163 -9.21 -30.27 -0.55
N LEU A 164 -10.10 -29.30 -0.35
CA LEU A 164 -10.86 -28.65 -1.41
C LEU A 164 -10.30 -27.27 -1.78
N LEU A 165 -9.86 -26.49 -0.79
CA LEU A 165 -9.51 -25.08 -0.96
C LEU A 165 -8.02 -24.77 -0.72
N GLY A 166 -7.24 -25.76 -0.26
CA GLY A 166 -5.90 -25.55 0.25
C GLY A 166 -5.90 -24.87 1.63
N THR A 167 -4.71 -24.66 2.17
CA THR A 167 -4.52 -23.87 3.39
C THR A 167 -4.17 -22.44 2.96
N GLY A 168 -5.00 -21.45 3.34
CA GLY A 168 -4.73 -20.04 3.05
C GLY A 168 -3.30 -19.67 3.47
N GLN A 169 -2.51 -19.16 2.53
CA GLN A 169 -1.06 -18.99 2.69
C GLN A 169 -0.68 -17.73 3.46
N GLY A 170 -1.62 -16.80 3.63
CA GLY A 170 -1.44 -15.53 4.32
C GLY A 170 -0.61 -14.51 3.53
N LEU A 171 -0.65 -13.27 3.98
CA LEU A 171 -0.06 -12.12 3.30
C LEU A 171 1.44 -12.26 2.98
N SER A 172 2.22 -13.03 3.74
CA SER A 172 3.66 -13.25 3.50
C SER A 172 3.96 -14.03 2.22
N PHE A 173 2.97 -14.75 1.67
CA PHE A 173 3.08 -15.49 0.41
C PHE A 173 2.35 -14.80 -0.76
N SER A 174 1.73 -13.65 -0.49
CA SER A 174 1.12 -12.81 -1.51
C SER A 174 2.16 -12.01 -2.31
N HIS A 175 1.70 -11.34 -3.37
CA HIS A 175 2.50 -10.40 -4.15
C HIS A 175 2.85 -9.08 -3.41
N ASN A 176 2.42 -8.91 -2.14
CA ASN A 176 2.69 -7.73 -1.34
C ASN A 176 4.05 -7.84 -0.65
N SER A 177 5.12 -7.61 -1.42
CA SER A 177 6.49 -7.82 -0.97
C SER A 177 7.17 -6.55 -0.44
N ARG A 178 8.02 -6.72 0.58
CA ARG A 178 8.99 -5.72 1.06
C ARG A 178 10.28 -5.70 0.22
N GLY A 179 10.50 -6.73 -0.60
CA GLY A 179 11.71 -6.90 -1.41
C GLY A 179 11.48 -7.75 -2.64
N ASP A 180 12.41 -7.65 -3.59
CA ASP A 180 12.47 -8.50 -4.78
C ASP A 180 12.86 -9.91 -4.35
N ALA A 181 11.90 -10.84 -4.35
CA ALA A 181 12.12 -12.20 -3.87
C ALA A 181 13.33 -12.87 -4.56
N TYR A 182 13.54 -12.61 -5.85
CA TYR A 182 14.68 -13.14 -6.61
C TYR A 182 16.03 -12.67 -6.05
N LEU A 183 16.13 -11.40 -5.67
CA LEU A 183 17.36 -10.82 -5.12
C LEU A 183 17.60 -11.21 -3.66
N ASN A 184 16.61 -11.81 -3.01
CA ASN A 184 16.61 -12.06 -1.58
C ASN A 184 16.34 -13.54 -1.25
N ASN A 185 16.82 -14.46 -2.11
CA ASN A 185 16.71 -15.91 -1.89
C ASN A 185 15.27 -16.39 -1.62
N GLY A 186 14.30 -15.78 -2.30
CA GLY A 186 12.87 -16.07 -2.14
C GLY A 186 12.17 -15.31 -1.00
N ASP A 187 12.90 -14.58 -0.16
CA ASP A 187 12.30 -13.77 0.90
C ASP A 187 11.76 -12.45 0.34
N ALA A 188 10.44 -12.37 0.22
CA ALA A 188 9.73 -11.18 -0.19
C ALA A 188 9.09 -10.41 0.99
N HIS A 189 9.22 -10.87 2.23
CA HIS A 189 8.38 -10.42 3.36
C HIS A 189 9.18 -9.74 4.47
N SER A 190 10.46 -10.09 4.65
CA SER A 190 11.32 -9.52 5.68
C SER A 190 11.67 -8.08 5.35
N LEU A 191 11.81 -7.24 6.37
CA LEU A 191 12.27 -5.89 6.17
C LEU A 191 13.75 -5.92 5.75
N ASN A 192 14.03 -5.36 4.58
CA ASN A 192 15.40 -5.13 4.14
C ASN A 192 15.93 -3.85 4.81
N ILE A 193 16.85 -4.02 5.78
CA ILE A 193 17.35 -2.89 6.58
C ILE A 193 18.15 -1.88 5.75
N THR A 194 18.80 -2.33 4.67
CA THR A 194 19.51 -1.46 3.72
C THR A 194 18.53 -0.55 2.99
N ARG A 195 17.43 -1.10 2.45
CA ARG A 195 16.36 -0.31 1.81
C ARG A 195 15.68 0.63 2.80
N PHE A 196 15.40 0.17 4.02
CA PHE A 196 14.84 1.03 5.07
C PHE A 196 15.79 2.18 5.41
N LYS A 197 17.10 1.93 5.49
CA LYS A 197 18.09 3.00 5.72
C LYS A 197 18.04 4.06 4.61
N GLN A 198 17.94 3.66 3.35
CA GLN A 198 17.81 4.61 2.23
C GLN A 198 16.58 5.51 2.40
N VAL A 199 15.44 4.96 2.84
CA VAL A 199 14.24 5.76 3.17
C VAL A 199 14.51 6.65 4.38
N TYR A 200 15.06 6.09 5.46
CA TYR A 200 15.35 6.79 6.71
C TYR A 200 16.18 8.05 6.47
N ASP A 201 17.23 7.94 5.65
CA ASP A 201 18.16 9.02 5.37
C ASP A 201 17.55 10.16 4.55
N ILE A 202 16.41 9.97 3.85
CA ILE A 202 15.76 11.03 3.06
C ILE A 202 15.45 12.26 3.93
N ALA A 203 14.83 12.03 5.10
CA ALA A 203 14.47 13.11 6.02
C ALA A 203 15.64 13.59 6.89
N VAL A 204 16.76 12.84 6.90
CA VAL A 204 18.01 13.26 7.53
C VAL A 204 18.76 14.23 6.63
N ALA A 205 18.84 13.93 5.34
CA ALA A 205 19.63 14.68 4.36
C ALA A 205 19.11 16.11 4.15
N ASP A 206 17.80 16.32 4.18
CA ASP A 206 17.20 17.66 4.02
C ASP A 206 16.95 18.39 5.35
N GLY A 207 17.31 17.77 6.48
CA GLY A 207 17.16 18.34 7.82
C GLY A 207 15.72 18.52 8.31
N SER A 208 14.71 18.03 7.57
CA SER A 208 13.30 18.29 7.89
C SER A 208 12.75 17.39 9.00
N ASP A 209 13.26 16.17 9.14
CA ASP A 209 12.61 15.11 9.93
C ASP A 209 11.12 14.92 9.57
N ARG A 210 10.81 15.08 8.27
CA ARG A 210 9.46 14.94 7.72
C ARG A 210 9.47 14.03 6.50
N TYR A 211 8.59 13.05 6.48
CA TYR A 211 8.31 12.21 5.31
C TYR A 211 7.00 12.66 4.67
N THR A 212 6.99 12.74 3.35
CA THR A 212 5.86 13.21 2.53
C THR A 212 5.57 12.19 1.43
N LEU A 213 4.38 12.29 0.82
CA LEU A 213 4.01 11.47 -0.34
C LEU A 213 5.02 11.59 -1.48
N ASP A 214 5.45 12.82 -1.78
CA ASP A 214 6.41 13.10 -2.86
C ASP A 214 7.77 12.43 -2.63
N LYS A 215 8.31 12.49 -1.41
CA LYS A 215 9.55 11.80 -1.03
C LYS A 215 9.45 10.29 -1.25
N PHE A 216 8.32 9.70 -0.91
CA PHE A 216 8.08 8.27 -1.10
C PHE A 216 7.85 7.89 -2.56
N ARG A 217 7.16 8.73 -3.35
CA ARG A 217 6.98 8.51 -4.79
C ARG A 217 8.32 8.56 -5.54
N ALA A 218 9.17 9.53 -5.22
CA ALA A 218 10.54 9.58 -5.75
C ALA A 218 11.34 8.32 -5.38
N LYS A 219 11.19 7.83 -4.14
CA LYS A 219 11.84 6.59 -3.71
C LYS A 219 11.28 5.34 -4.40
N PHE A 220 9.99 5.31 -4.70
CA PHE A 220 9.38 4.23 -5.47
C PHE A 220 9.97 4.15 -6.88
N GLU A 221 10.16 5.29 -7.55
CA GLU A 221 10.81 5.34 -8.86
C GLU A 221 12.26 4.84 -8.80
N GLU A 222 13.03 5.24 -7.79
CA GLU A 222 14.39 4.74 -7.57
C GLU A 222 14.39 3.22 -7.31
N ALA A 223 13.48 2.72 -6.49
CA ALA A 223 13.38 1.29 -6.18
C ALA A 223 13.07 0.46 -7.43
N GLN A 224 12.19 0.93 -8.32
CA GLN A 224 11.92 0.27 -9.60
C GLN A 224 13.15 0.26 -10.52
N ASP A 225 13.87 1.38 -10.62
CA ASP A 225 15.10 1.47 -11.40
C ASP A 225 16.19 0.53 -10.86
N GLU A 226 16.35 0.45 -9.53
CA GLU A 226 17.25 -0.52 -8.87
C GLU A 226 16.86 -1.96 -9.19
N SER A 227 15.57 -2.30 -9.12
CA SER A 227 15.10 -3.64 -9.45
C SER A 227 15.33 -3.97 -10.93
N ILE A 228 15.03 -3.07 -11.86
CA ILE A 228 15.33 -3.27 -13.29
C ILE A 228 16.84 -3.47 -13.51
N ALA A 229 17.68 -2.71 -12.81
CA ALA A 229 19.12 -2.75 -13.01
C ALA A 229 19.79 -4.00 -12.46
N ASN A 230 19.19 -4.67 -11.46
CA ASN A 230 19.83 -5.75 -10.72
C ASN A 230 19.09 -7.10 -10.77
N ASN A 231 17.78 -7.10 -11.02
CA ASN A 231 16.94 -8.30 -10.95
C ASN A 231 16.55 -8.80 -12.36
N PRO A 232 17.17 -9.87 -12.90
CA PRO A 232 16.79 -10.43 -14.21
C PRO A 232 15.33 -10.92 -14.29
N TYR A 233 14.68 -11.12 -13.15
CA TYR A 233 13.28 -11.54 -12.99
C TYR A 233 12.37 -10.39 -12.57
N TYR A 234 12.81 -9.13 -12.64
CA TYR A 234 11.93 -8.00 -12.37
C TYR A 234 10.69 -8.07 -13.27
N PHE A 235 9.51 -8.07 -12.65
CA PHE A 235 8.23 -8.14 -13.32
C PHE A 235 7.24 -7.23 -12.61
N THR A 236 6.50 -6.45 -13.39
CA THR A 236 5.50 -5.53 -12.88
C THR A 236 4.16 -6.26 -12.90
N GLY A 237 3.81 -6.88 -11.76
CA GLY A 237 2.51 -7.51 -11.60
C GLY A 237 1.41 -6.48 -11.74
N LEU A 238 0.33 -6.81 -12.47
CA LEU A 238 -0.69 -5.83 -12.84
C LEU A 238 -1.35 -5.22 -11.60
N PHE A 239 -2.08 -6.00 -10.80
CA PHE A 239 -2.68 -5.44 -9.60
C PHE A 239 -1.64 -5.15 -8.52
N SER A 240 -0.72 -6.09 -8.27
CA SER A 240 0.23 -5.99 -7.17
C SER A 240 1.21 -4.84 -7.31
N THR A 241 1.84 -4.63 -8.47
CA THR A 241 2.84 -3.58 -8.66
C THR A 241 2.25 -2.28 -9.21
N VAL A 242 1.21 -2.32 -10.05
CA VAL A 242 0.61 -1.09 -10.62
C VAL A 242 -0.38 -0.43 -9.67
N VAL A 243 -0.96 -1.16 -8.72
CA VAL A 243 -1.91 -0.58 -7.76
C VAL A 243 -1.41 -0.72 -6.34
N VAL A 244 -1.10 -1.93 -5.89
CA VAL A 244 -0.86 -2.17 -4.45
C VAL A 244 0.47 -1.58 -3.96
N VAL A 245 1.57 -1.74 -4.70
CA VAL A 245 2.87 -1.16 -4.30
C VAL A 245 2.82 0.37 -4.14
N PRO A 246 2.41 1.18 -5.15
CA PRO A 246 2.32 2.63 -4.95
C PRO A 246 1.29 3.00 -3.88
N ALA A 247 0.16 2.28 -3.77
CA ALA A 247 -0.79 2.50 -2.68
C ALA A 247 -0.18 2.23 -1.29
N ALA A 248 0.70 1.22 -1.16
CA ALA A 248 1.38 0.91 0.10
C ALA A 248 2.34 2.04 0.53
N TYR A 249 3.03 2.69 -0.40
CA TYR A 249 3.81 3.89 -0.12
C TYR A 249 2.91 5.03 0.38
N ASN A 250 1.74 5.21 -0.24
CA ASN A 250 0.76 6.21 0.18
C ASN A 250 0.15 5.89 1.55
N PHE A 251 -0.13 4.62 1.87
CA PHE A 251 -0.65 4.20 3.19
C PHE A 251 0.30 4.54 4.32
N VAL A 252 1.61 4.37 4.13
CA VAL A 252 2.61 4.72 5.15
C VAL A 252 2.47 6.20 5.52
N ILE A 253 2.33 7.10 4.55
CA ILE A 253 2.15 8.52 4.84
C ILE A 253 0.76 8.82 5.40
N ASN A 254 -0.29 8.38 4.71
CA ASN A 254 -1.67 8.76 5.03
C ASN A 254 -2.19 8.21 6.36
N LEU A 255 -1.66 7.08 6.83
CA LEU A 255 -2.20 6.35 7.98
C LEU A 255 -1.25 6.31 9.18
N MET A 256 0.06 6.43 8.96
CA MET A 256 1.06 6.39 10.05
C MET A 256 1.53 7.78 10.49
N SER A 257 1.04 8.84 9.83
CA SER A 257 1.27 10.22 10.28
C SER A 257 0.55 10.50 11.59
N ASN A 258 1.21 11.29 12.44
CA ASN A 258 0.60 11.85 13.64
C ASN A 258 -0.06 13.18 13.30
N HIS A 259 -1.25 13.42 13.82
CA HIS A 259 -1.97 14.67 13.65
C HIS A 259 -1.85 15.55 14.91
N SER A 260 -1.98 16.87 14.75
CA SER A 260 -2.01 17.79 15.89
C SER A 260 -2.70 19.10 15.50
N ALA A 261 -2.97 19.97 16.48
CA ALA A 261 -3.46 21.31 16.19
C ALA A 261 -2.52 22.14 15.30
N ALA A 262 -1.20 21.91 15.39
CA ALA A 262 -0.19 22.60 14.58
C ALA A 262 -0.04 22.01 13.17
N GLU A 263 -0.24 20.70 13.04
CA GLU A 263 -0.14 19.96 11.78
C GLU A 263 -1.44 19.12 11.59
N PRO A 264 -2.60 19.75 11.33
CA PRO A 264 -3.90 19.06 11.28
C PRO A 264 -3.99 18.05 10.12
N ALA A 265 -3.21 18.27 9.07
CA ALA A 265 -3.08 17.36 7.94
C ALA A 265 -2.07 16.22 8.16
N GLY A 266 -1.48 16.15 9.35
CA GLY A 266 -0.59 15.08 9.76
C GLY A 266 0.87 15.31 9.39
N TYR A 267 1.76 14.67 10.14
CA TYR A 267 3.20 14.59 9.86
C TYR A 267 3.74 13.20 10.19
N LEU A 268 4.68 12.70 9.39
CA LEU A 268 5.43 11.49 9.69
C LEU A 268 6.90 11.86 9.89
N ASP A 269 7.46 11.48 11.03
CA ASP A 269 8.85 11.74 11.39
C ASP A 269 9.65 10.43 11.58
N LYS A 270 10.96 10.56 11.83
CA LYS A 270 11.87 9.43 12.05
C LYS A 270 11.44 8.57 13.23
N LYS A 271 10.83 9.15 14.26
CA LYS A 271 10.39 8.42 15.45
C LYS A 271 9.25 7.48 15.08
N ASN A 272 8.21 8.02 14.43
CA ASN A 272 7.03 7.29 14.00
C ASN A 272 7.37 6.21 12.97
N ILE A 273 8.11 6.54 11.90
CA ILE A 273 8.44 5.55 10.87
C ILE A 273 9.28 4.40 11.43
N LYS A 274 10.24 4.67 12.34
CA LYS A 274 11.00 3.61 13.02
C LYS A 274 10.09 2.71 13.84
N SER A 275 9.15 3.28 14.60
CA SER A 275 8.23 2.52 15.44
C SER A 275 7.30 1.63 14.62
N PHE A 276 6.65 2.18 13.60
CA PHE A 276 5.75 1.42 12.74
C PHE A 276 6.45 0.30 11.96
N PHE A 277 7.73 0.45 11.63
CA PHE A 277 8.51 -0.59 10.94
C PHE A 277 9.29 -1.50 11.90
N GLY A 278 9.16 -1.31 13.21
CA GLY A 278 9.87 -2.11 14.22
C GLY A 278 11.39 -1.94 14.12
N VAL A 279 11.89 -0.76 13.76
CA VAL A 279 13.33 -0.46 13.64
C VAL A 279 13.81 0.34 14.85
N LYS A 280 14.97 -0.01 15.38
CA LYS A 280 15.66 0.72 16.47
C LYS A 280 17.03 1.23 16.01
N GLY A 281 17.57 2.19 16.74
CA GLY A 281 18.89 2.78 16.48
C GLY A 281 18.84 4.08 15.68
N GLU A 282 20.01 4.53 15.25
CA GLU A 282 20.24 5.73 14.46
C GLU A 282 20.95 5.40 13.14
N SER A 283 21.10 6.38 12.24
CA SER A 283 21.75 6.14 10.94
C SER A 283 23.14 5.54 11.14
N GLY A 284 23.40 4.43 10.43
CA GLY A 284 24.63 3.62 10.57
C GLY A 284 24.54 2.44 11.55
N ASN A 285 23.53 2.41 12.43
CA ASN A 285 23.29 1.30 13.38
C ASN A 285 21.79 0.96 13.50
N LEU A 286 21.06 1.05 12.39
CA LEU A 286 19.64 0.67 12.34
C LEU A 286 19.51 -0.85 12.41
N VAL A 287 18.63 -1.32 13.29
CA VAL A 287 18.35 -2.75 13.49
C VAL A 287 16.86 -3.00 13.43
N TRP A 288 16.46 -3.93 12.55
CA TRP A 288 15.09 -4.42 12.51
C TRP A 288 14.81 -5.36 13.68
N LYS A 289 13.77 -5.05 14.44
CA LYS A 289 13.18 -5.87 15.49
C LYS A 289 11.89 -6.44 14.95
N ARG A 290 12.01 -7.58 14.27
CA ARG A 290 10.90 -8.29 13.64
C ARG A 290 9.71 -8.43 14.60
N GLY A 291 8.51 -8.14 14.11
CA GLY A 291 7.26 -8.26 14.86
C GLY A 291 7.07 -7.22 15.98
N GLN A 292 8.01 -6.31 16.20
CA GLN A 292 7.95 -5.30 17.26
C GLN A 292 7.39 -3.95 16.77
N GLU A 293 6.59 -3.95 15.70
CA GLU A 293 5.91 -2.76 15.19
C GLU A 293 4.93 -2.18 16.22
N GLN A 294 4.95 -0.87 16.46
CA GLN A 294 4.12 -0.24 17.48
C GLN A 294 3.52 1.08 16.98
N VAL A 295 2.42 1.48 17.61
CA VAL A 295 1.95 2.86 17.60
C VAL A 295 2.52 3.54 18.83
N LEU A 296 3.13 4.72 18.63
CA LEU A 296 3.86 5.39 19.70
C LEU A 296 2.94 6.07 20.70
N GLU A 297 3.38 6.03 21.96
CA GLU A 297 3.09 7.06 22.95
C GLU A 297 4.09 8.21 22.77
N ASN A 298 3.59 9.43 22.58
CA ASN A 298 4.41 10.62 22.45
C ASN A 298 4.70 11.22 23.83
N TRP A 299 5.86 10.89 24.37
CA TRP A 299 6.42 11.51 25.55
C TRP A 299 6.87 12.94 25.23
N VAL A 300 6.24 13.94 25.84
CA VAL A 300 6.79 15.30 25.91
C VAL A 300 7.48 15.43 27.27
N ASN A 301 8.80 15.49 27.23
CA ASN A 301 9.60 15.77 28.42
C ASN A 301 9.45 17.26 28.77
N MET A 302 8.58 17.56 29.73
CA MET A 302 8.34 18.92 30.23
C MET A 302 9.47 19.36 31.17
N THR A 303 10.70 19.44 30.66
CA THR A 303 11.82 20.01 31.41
C THR A 303 11.71 21.53 31.44
N LYS A 304 10.93 22.05 32.40
CA LYS A 304 10.96 23.40 33.02
C LYS A 304 9.57 24.04 33.17
N ILE A 305 8.70 23.49 34.01
CA ILE A 305 7.82 24.35 34.82
C ILE A 305 7.79 23.79 36.26
N ARG A 306 8.63 24.36 37.12
CA ARG A 306 8.58 24.31 38.61
C ARG A 306 8.48 22.91 39.25
N ASN A 307 9.62 22.28 39.58
CA ASN A 307 9.79 21.19 40.56
C ASN A 307 8.80 19.99 40.52
N PHE A 308 7.98 19.86 39.50
CA PHE A 308 7.14 18.71 39.19
C PHE A 308 7.48 18.27 37.77
N SER A 309 8.09 17.10 37.65
CA SER A 309 8.19 16.40 36.37
C SER A 309 7.03 15.42 36.31
N THR A 310 5.95 15.79 35.62
CA THR A 310 5.01 14.81 35.08
C THR A 310 5.30 14.73 33.60
N ASP A 311 5.86 13.62 33.15
CA ASP A 311 5.94 13.34 31.73
C ASP A 311 4.51 13.39 31.17
N LEU A 312 4.24 14.32 30.25
CA LEU A 312 2.96 14.35 29.55
C LEU A 312 3.05 13.35 28.40
N ILE A 313 2.24 12.29 28.50
CA ILE A 313 2.08 11.29 27.46
C ILE A 313 0.94 11.77 26.55
N PHE A 314 1.28 12.17 25.33
CA PHE A 314 0.30 12.43 24.28
C PHE A 314 0.09 11.16 23.45
N PRO A 315 -1.15 10.78 23.15
CA PRO A 315 -1.40 9.67 22.26
C PRO A 315 -0.92 10.00 20.84
N GLN A 316 -0.78 8.95 20.02
CA GLN A 316 -0.84 9.12 18.58
C GLN A 316 -2.24 9.64 18.22
N TYR A 317 -2.32 10.63 17.35
CA TYR A 317 -3.57 11.09 16.76
C TYR A 317 -3.65 10.61 15.32
N ARG A 318 -4.67 9.80 15.01
CA ARG A 318 -4.96 9.32 13.66
C ARG A 318 -5.60 10.41 12.82
N ARG A 319 -5.85 10.08 11.55
CA ARG A 319 -6.63 10.90 10.62
C ARG A 319 -8.04 11.20 11.17
N PRO A 320 -8.59 12.41 10.94
CA PRO A 320 -9.88 12.81 11.49
C PRO A 320 -11.05 12.01 10.90
N SER A 321 -12.03 11.68 11.73
CA SER A 321 -13.17 10.81 11.36
C SER A 321 -14.06 11.39 10.26
N TYR A 322 -14.05 12.71 10.05
CA TYR A 322 -14.75 13.36 8.93
C TYR A 322 -14.09 13.10 7.56
N ALA A 323 -12.85 12.63 7.53
CA ALA A 323 -12.09 12.38 6.31
C ALA A 323 -11.44 10.99 6.33
N PRO A 324 -12.21 9.89 6.38
CA PRO A 324 -11.64 8.54 6.29
C PRO A 324 -10.88 8.36 4.98
N TYR A 325 -9.81 7.56 5.00
CA TYR A 325 -9.06 7.24 3.78
C TYR A 325 -9.77 6.10 3.04
N GLU A 326 -10.50 6.44 1.99
CA GLU A 326 -11.41 5.56 1.24
C GLU A 326 -10.85 5.18 -0.14
N ALA A 327 -11.59 4.34 -0.85
CA ALA A 327 -11.23 3.81 -2.16
C ALA A 327 -10.87 4.91 -3.18
N GLU A 328 -11.65 6.00 -3.21
CA GLU A 328 -11.39 7.14 -4.08
C GLU A 328 -10.06 7.83 -3.78
N ASP A 329 -9.63 7.86 -2.51
CA ASP A 329 -8.39 8.50 -2.08
C ASP A 329 -7.20 7.62 -2.42
N VAL A 330 -7.33 6.29 -2.23
CA VAL A 330 -6.30 5.31 -2.64
C VAL A 330 -6.02 5.42 -4.13
N VAL A 331 -7.07 5.37 -4.96
CA VAL A 331 -6.93 5.46 -6.41
C VAL A 331 -6.44 6.85 -6.82
N GLY A 332 -6.94 7.90 -6.19
CA GLY A 332 -6.54 9.28 -6.44
C GLY A 332 -5.06 9.53 -6.17
N ASP A 333 -4.55 9.10 -5.01
CA ASP A 333 -3.14 9.26 -4.63
C ASP A 333 -2.21 8.44 -5.53
N VAL A 334 -2.64 7.25 -6.00
CA VAL A 334 -1.88 6.45 -6.97
C VAL A 334 -1.87 7.13 -8.35
N ALA A 335 -3.03 7.59 -8.83
CA ALA A 335 -3.13 8.28 -10.11
C ALA A 335 -2.27 9.56 -10.13
N LEU A 336 -2.33 10.35 -9.06
CA LEU A 336 -1.53 11.54 -8.90
C LEU A 336 -0.03 11.21 -8.82
N GLY A 337 0.33 10.12 -8.13
CA GLY A 337 1.69 9.58 -8.15
C GLY A 337 2.19 9.27 -9.57
N TYR A 338 1.37 8.62 -10.40
CA TYR A 338 1.72 8.34 -11.79
C TYR A 338 1.80 9.59 -12.67
N LEU A 339 0.90 10.55 -12.48
CA LEU A 339 0.96 11.81 -13.22
C LEU A 339 2.20 12.64 -12.84
N ALA A 340 2.60 12.61 -11.56
CA ALA A 340 3.78 13.32 -11.07
C ALA A 340 5.09 12.60 -11.40
N TYR A 341 5.08 11.26 -11.44
CA TYR A 341 6.23 10.41 -11.72
C TYR A 341 5.90 9.40 -12.83
N PRO A 342 5.71 9.84 -14.09
CA PRO A 342 5.21 8.98 -15.18
C PRO A 342 6.10 7.79 -15.51
N ARG A 343 7.39 7.86 -15.17
CA ARG A 343 8.34 6.75 -15.33
C ARG A 343 8.01 5.56 -14.43
N THR A 344 7.23 5.75 -13.37
CA THR A 344 6.83 4.69 -12.44
C THR A 344 5.69 3.82 -12.95
N LEU A 345 4.90 4.32 -13.92
CA LEU A 345 3.88 3.52 -14.58
C LEU A 345 4.54 2.61 -15.61
N LYS A 346 4.71 1.34 -15.25
CA LYS A 346 5.34 0.33 -16.09
C LYS A 346 4.40 -0.87 -16.23
N PHE A 347 4.35 -1.43 -17.43
CA PHE A 347 3.73 -2.74 -17.68
C PHE A 347 4.80 -3.59 -18.35
N GLY A 348 5.11 -4.77 -17.79
CA GLY A 348 6.16 -5.64 -18.31
C GLY A 348 7.26 -5.94 -17.29
N GLY A 349 8.45 -6.30 -17.78
CA GLY A 349 9.54 -6.79 -16.95
C GLY A 349 10.85 -6.96 -17.70
N ASN A 350 11.88 -7.40 -16.98
CA ASN A 350 13.14 -7.86 -17.57
C ASN A 350 12.94 -9.20 -18.29
N THR A 351 13.73 -9.44 -19.33
CA THR A 351 13.67 -10.63 -20.19
C THR A 351 14.77 -11.64 -19.85
N GLY A 352 15.05 -11.85 -18.56
CA GLY A 352 16.01 -12.85 -18.08
C GLY A 352 17.43 -12.35 -17.85
N THR A 353 17.72 -11.08 -18.11
CA THR A 353 18.98 -10.42 -17.75
C THR A 353 18.72 -9.07 -17.06
N PRO A 354 19.60 -8.57 -16.19
CA PRO A 354 19.46 -7.22 -15.66
C PRO A 354 19.50 -6.17 -16.78
N ASN A 355 18.79 -5.03 -16.60
CA ASN A 355 18.68 -3.95 -17.60
C ASN A 355 18.06 -4.37 -18.96
N SER A 356 17.16 -5.35 -18.96
CA SER A 356 16.49 -5.84 -20.17
C SER A 356 14.98 -5.56 -20.19
N PHE A 357 14.55 -4.51 -19.51
CA PHE A 357 13.13 -4.21 -19.35
C PHE A 357 12.48 -3.98 -20.71
N THR A 358 11.45 -4.75 -21.02
CA THR A 358 10.60 -4.50 -22.19
C THR A 358 9.18 -4.21 -21.74
N GLY A 359 8.58 -3.17 -22.31
CA GLY A 359 7.22 -2.74 -21.96
C GLY A 359 6.12 -3.53 -22.68
N VAL A 360 4.92 -3.47 -22.11
CA VAL A 360 3.65 -3.83 -22.75
C VAL A 360 2.80 -2.57 -22.85
N ASN A 361 2.14 -2.36 -23.99
CA ASN A 361 1.18 -1.27 -24.14
C ASN A 361 -0.13 -1.65 -23.44
N VAL A 362 -0.66 -0.78 -22.59
CA VAL A 362 -1.93 -0.98 -21.89
C VAL A 362 -3.12 -1.18 -22.86
N ALA A 363 -3.04 -0.64 -24.07
CA ALA A 363 -4.01 -0.92 -25.13
C ALA A 363 -4.04 -2.39 -25.52
N ASN A 364 -2.88 -3.06 -25.56
CA ASN A 364 -2.80 -4.48 -25.87
C ASN A 364 -3.39 -5.33 -24.73
N LEU A 365 -3.20 -4.88 -23.48
CA LEU A 365 -3.73 -5.56 -22.30
C LEU A 365 -5.27 -5.51 -22.24
N THR A 366 -5.86 -4.38 -22.66
CA THR A 366 -7.27 -4.06 -22.42
C THR A 366 -8.15 -4.22 -23.67
N GLY A 367 -7.57 -4.68 -24.79
CA GLY A 367 -8.26 -4.75 -26.08
C GLY A 367 -8.60 -3.37 -26.65
N GLY A 368 -7.78 -2.36 -26.34
CA GLY A 368 -7.93 -0.98 -26.81
C GLY A 368 -8.89 -0.12 -25.99
N VAL A 369 -9.44 -0.62 -24.87
CA VAL A 369 -10.36 0.14 -24.01
C VAL A 369 -9.65 1.29 -23.28
N TYR A 370 -8.40 1.05 -22.85
CA TYR A 370 -7.54 2.10 -22.30
C TYR A 370 -6.22 2.16 -23.07
N ASP A 371 -5.70 3.37 -23.22
CA ASP A 371 -4.38 3.65 -23.76
C ASP A 371 -3.66 4.72 -22.92
N ALA A 372 -2.42 5.04 -23.29
CA ALA A 372 -1.60 6.01 -22.56
C ALA A 372 -2.23 7.42 -22.45
N THR A 373 -3.12 7.79 -23.38
CA THR A 373 -3.81 9.08 -23.42
C THR A 373 -5.15 9.07 -22.68
N THR A 374 -5.82 7.91 -22.62
CA THR A 374 -7.16 7.76 -22.03
C THR A 374 -7.16 7.23 -20.60
N LEU A 375 -6.10 6.53 -20.17
CA LEU A 375 -6.05 5.85 -18.86
C LEU A 375 -6.34 6.78 -17.67
N PHE A 376 -5.91 8.04 -17.71
CA PHE A 376 -6.11 9.01 -16.63
C PHE A 376 -7.26 10.00 -16.88
N GLN A 377 -8.13 9.73 -17.87
CA GLN A 377 -9.31 10.55 -18.13
C GLN A 377 -10.49 10.09 -17.28
N GLY A 378 -11.17 11.04 -16.63
CA GLY A 378 -12.35 10.74 -15.81
C GLY A 378 -12.05 9.69 -14.73
N ASN A 379 -12.83 8.61 -14.70
CA ASN A 379 -12.66 7.50 -13.77
C ASN A 379 -11.96 6.28 -14.40
N ASN A 380 -11.34 6.42 -15.58
CA ASN A 380 -10.72 5.30 -16.30
C ASN A 380 -9.65 4.59 -15.46
N PHE A 381 -8.81 5.31 -14.74
CA PHE A 381 -7.79 4.69 -13.89
C PHE A 381 -8.40 3.94 -12.71
N ALA A 382 -9.49 4.46 -12.12
CA ALA A 382 -10.23 3.75 -11.09
C ALA A 382 -10.82 2.44 -11.63
N CYS A 383 -11.44 2.51 -12.80
CA CYS A 383 -11.98 1.33 -13.47
C CYS A 383 -10.89 0.33 -13.81
N PHE A 384 -9.77 0.78 -14.36
CA PHE A 384 -8.61 -0.07 -14.62
C PHE A 384 -8.12 -0.74 -13.34
N ALA A 385 -7.91 0.00 -12.24
CA ALA A 385 -7.41 -0.54 -10.98
C ALA A 385 -8.33 -1.62 -10.38
N PHE A 386 -9.65 -1.39 -10.36
CA PHE A 386 -10.59 -2.38 -9.83
C PHE A 386 -10.81 -3.56 -10.79
N GLN A 387 -10.72 -3.35 -12.10
CA GLN A 387 -10.72 -4.46 -13.06
C GLN A 387 -9.47 -5.33 -12.89
N LEU A 388 -8.30 -4.72 -12.65
CA LEU A 388 -7.08 -5.49 -12.33
C LEU A 388 -7.22 -6.29 -11.03
N LEU A 389 -7.89 -5.73 -10.02
CA LEU A 389 -8.22 -6.44 -8.78
C LEU A 389 -9.06 -7.69 -9.07
N GLU A 390 -10.14 -7.57 -9.86
CA GLU A 390 -10.96 -8.72 -10.26
C GLU A 390 -10.17 -9.79 -11.00
N GLN A 391 -9.26 -9.38 -11.89
CA GLN A 391 -8.41 -10.32 -12.65
C GLN A 391 -7.36 -11.02 -11.77
N GLY A 392 -7.07 -10.47 -10.58
CA GLY A 392 -6.20 -11.10 -9.59
C GLY A 392 -6.89 -12.18 -8.74
N ILE A 393 -8.22 -12.28 -8.81
CA ILE A 393 -8.99 -13.32 -8.13
C ILE A 393 -8.85 -14.63 -8.93
N PRO A 394 -8.34 -15.72 -8.33
CA PRO A 394 -8.23 -17.03 -8.99
C PRO A 394 -9.55 -17.38 -9.68
N ASP A 395 -9.53 -17.81 -10.94
CA ASP A 395 -10.70 -18.28 -11.70
C ASP A 395 -11.94 -17.36 -11.77
N PHE A 396 -11.80 -16.03 -11.70
CA PHE A 396 -12.91 -15.10 -11.97
C PHE A 396 -13.57 -15.28 -13.36
N ALA A 397 -12.81 -15.76 -14.35
CA ALA A 397 -13.27 -16.03 -15.71
C ALA A 397 -13.64 -17.50 -15.98
N SER A 398 -13.33 -18.43 -15.08
CA SER A 398 -13.66 -19.83 -15.27
C SER A 398 -15.04 -20.10 -14.63
N LYS A 399 -15.92 -20.79 -15.35
CA LYS A 399 -17.21 -21.24 -14.80
C LYS A 399 -17.06 -22.18 -13.58
N ALA A 400 -15.83 -22.60 -13.23
CA ALA A 400 -15.56 -23.46 -12.08
C ALA A 400 -15.74 -22.75 -10.74
N LEU A 401 -15.53 -21.43 -10.65
CA LEU A 401 -15.79 -20.68 -9.41
C LEU A 401 -17.26 -20.38 -9.13
N ASN A 402 -18.14 -20.52 -10.13
CA ASN A 402 -19.58 -20.55 -9.86
C ASN A 402 -20.01 -21.77 -9.02
N ALA A 403 -19.08 -22.69 -8.70
CA ALA A 403 -19.31 -23.81 -7.80
C ALA A 403 -18.80 -23.59 -6.36
N LEU A 404 -18.15 -22.46 -6.04
CA LEU A 404 -17.74 -22.10 -4.67
C LEU A 404 -18.50 -20.86 -4.17
N ASP A 405 -19.74 -21.09 -3.69
CA ASP A 405 -20.63 -20.07 -3.11
C ASP A 405 -19.94 -19.00 -2.23
N PRO A 406 -18.92 -19.32 -1.39
CA PRO A 406 -18.30 -18.32 -0.52
C PRO A 406 -17.49 -17.25 -1.27
N VAL A 407 -16.76 -17.60 -2.33
CA VAL A 407 -15.94 -16.64 -3.09
C VAL A 407 -16.83 -15.65 -3.83
N THR A 408 -17.81 -16.18 -4.59
CA THR A 408 -18.77 -15.35 -5.33
C THR A 408 -19.59 -14.45 -4.38
N SER A 409 -19.95 -14.95 -3.20
CA SER A 409 -20.62 -14.15 -2.17
C SER A 409 -19.75 -12.96 -1.70
N LEU A 410 -18.47 -13.19 -1.42
CA LEU A 410 -17.54 -12.12 -1.02
C LEU A 410 -17.35 -11.08 -2.13
N VAL A 411 -17.19 -11.51 -3.38
CA VAL A 411 -17.09 -10.61 -4.54
C VAL A 411 -18.34 -9.75 -4.67
N ASN A 412 -19.53 -10.37 -4.72
CA ASN A 412 -20.79 -9.67 -4.88
C ASN A 412 -21.11 -8.72 -3.71
N LYS A 413 -20.68 -9.08 -2.49
CA LYS A 413 -20.93 -8.27 -1.29
C LYS A 413 -20.00 -7.07 -1.18
N TYR A 414 -18.70 -7.24 -1.45
CA TYR A 414 -17.70 -6.21 -1.13
C TYR A 414 -17.06 -5.56 -2.35
N ILE A 415 -16.83 -6.30 -3.43
CA ILE A 415 -16.07 -5.81 -4.60
C ILE A 415 -17.02 -5.29 -5.69
N GLY A 416 -18.04 -6.07 -6.05
CA GLY A 416 -19.02 -5.75 -7.09
C GLY A 416 -19.70 -4.38 -6.93
N PRO A 417 -20.12 -3.95 -5.72
CA PRO A 417 -20.75 -2.65 -5.51
C PRO A 417 -19.83 -1.46 -5.84
N VAL A 418 -18.51 -1.61 -5.66
CA VAL A 418 -17.53 -0.56 -5.99
C VAL A 418 -17.42 -0.41 -7.50
N ILE A 419 -17.32 -1.52 -8.22
CA ILE A 419 -17.19 -1.56 -9.68
C ILE A 419 -18.48 -1.10 -10.37
N GLY A 420 -19.63 -1.60 -9.91
CA GLY A 420 -20.94 -1.19 -10.40
C GLY A 420 -21.21 0.30 -10.18
N GLY A 421 -20.67 0.89 -9.09
CA GLY A 421 -20.78 2.31 -8.81
C GLY A 421 -19.97 3.21 -9.76
N LEU A 422 -18.92 2.67 -10.40
CA LEU A 422 -18.05 3.40 -11.31
C LEU A 422 -18.51 3.36 -12.77
N SER A 423 -19.50 2.53 -13.14
CA SER A 423 -19.95 2.39 -14.55
C SER A 423 -18.80 2.09 -15.52
N CYS A 424 -17.90 1.20 -15.12
CA CYS A 424 -16.69 0.90 -15.89
C CYS A 424 -16.99 0.27 -17.25
N PRO A 425 -16.26 0.66 -18.31
CA PRO A 425 -16.42 0.03 -19.62
C PRO A 425 -16.05 -1.46 -19.52
N GLN A 426 -16.79 -2.30 -20.22
CA GLN A 426 -16.42 -3.71 -20.38
C GLN A 426 -15.08 -3.79 -21.12
N LEU A 427 -14.14 -4.55 -20.57
CA LEU A 427 -12.88 -4.82 -21.27
C LEU A 427 -13.18 -5.67 -22.51
N GLY A 428 -12.72 -5.24 -23.70
CA GLY A 428 -12.95 -5.99 -24.94
C GLY A 428 -12.27 -7.36 -24.92
N GLN A 429 -11.05 -7.40 -24.39
CA GLN A 429 -10.30 -8.61 -24.02
C GLN A 429 -9.30 -8.21 -22.93
N PHE A 430 -9.12 -9.06 -21.92
CA PHE A 430 -8.01 -8.93 -20.99
C PHE A 430 -6.94 -9.97 -21.34
N ASP A 431 -5.93 -9.57 -22.11
CA ASP A 431 -4.90 -10.50 -22.57
C ASP A 431 -3.73 -10.54 -21.58
N ASN A 432 -3.82 -11.47 -20.64
CA ASN A 432 -2.71 -11.76 -19.72
C ASN A 432 -1.53 -12.45 -20.41
N GLY A 433 -1.69 -13.06 -21.58
CA GLY A 433 -0.66 -13.81 -22.30
C GLY A 433 0.48 -12.91 -22.82
N VAL A 434 0.23 -11.62 -22.98
CA VAL A 434 1.26 -10.61 -23.34
C VAL A 434 2.45 -10.58 -22.37
N PHE A 435 2.30 -11.15 -21.18
CA PHE A 435 3.34 -11.23 -20.15
C PHE A 435 4.10 -12.57 -20.10
N ASP A 436 3.73 -13.57 -20.89
CA ASP A 436 4.35 -14.92 -20.82
C ASP A 436 5.84 -14.92 -21.17
N LYS A 437 6.31 -13.89 -21.87
CA LYS A 437 7.73 -13.68 -22.21
C LYS A 437 8.60 -13.24 -21.01
N TYR A 438 8.01 -12.84 -19.89
CA TYR A 438 8.77 -12.36 -18.72
C TYR A 438 8.99 -13.50 -17.72
N PRO A 439 10.24 -13.90 -17.43
CA PRO A 439 10.52 -15.00 -16.50
C PRO A 439 10.01 -14.72 -15.08
N GLY A 440 9.94 -13.45 -14.65
CA GLY A 440 9.40 -13.05 -13.36
C GLY A 440 7.91 -13.33 -13.17
N ARG A 441 7.13 -13.48 -14.25
CA ARG A 441 5.67 -13.74 -14.18
C ARG A 441 5.34 -15.04 -13.45
N ASN A 442 6.10 -16.08 -13.73
CA ASN A 442 5.89 -17.43 -13.16
C ASN A 442 6.88 -17.73 -12.03
N TYR A 443 7.64 -16.73 -11.59
CA TYR A 443 8.61 -16.89 -10.51
C TYR A 443 7.88 -16.88 -9.16
N ASN A 444 7.71 -18.07 -8.58
CA ASN A 444 7.02 -18.27 -7.32
C ASN A 444 7.96 -18.91 -6.27
N PRO A 445 8.90 -18.14 -5.71
CA PRO A 445 9.83 -18.67 -4.72
C PRO A 445 9.15 -18.75 -3.35
N THR A 446 9.51 -19.77 -2.57
CA THR A 446 9.15 -19.85 -1.16
C THR A 446 10.27 -19.26 -0.31
N GLY A 447 10.00 -18.15 0.37
CA GLY A 447 10.90 -17.62 1.39
C GLY A 447 11.00 -18.55 2.63
N PRO A 448 11.86 -18.24 3.61
CA PRO A 448 12.10 -19.13 4.75
C PRO A 448 10.82 -19.41 5.55
N ALA A 449 10.41 -20.67 5.73
CA ALA A 449 9.13 -21.02 6.36
C ALA A 449 8.96 -20.54 7.83
N THR A 450 9.99 -19.98 8.46
CA THR A 450 9.99 -19.46 9.84
C THR A 450 9.86 -17.94 9.92
N ASN A 451 9.70 -17.27 8.78
CA ASN A 451 9.74 -15.82 8.67
C ASN A 451 8.50 -15.06 9.16
N TYR A 452 7.45 -15.79 9.53
CA TYR A 452 6.18 -15.23 10.01
C TYR A 452 5.86 -15.59 11.47
N LYS A 453 6.48 -16.64 12.04
CA LYS A 453 6.38 -17.00 13.47
C LYS A 453 7.50 -16.36 14.28
N MET A 454 7.18 -15.81 15.44
CA MET A 454 8.17 -15.19 16.31
C MET A 454 9.12 -16.23 16.89
N ALA A 455 10.41 -15.88 16.93
CA ALA A 455 11.49 -16.72 17.47
C ALA A 455 11.74 -16.41 18.94
#